data_AF-A6MZ07-F1
#
_entry.id   AF-A6MZ07-F1
#
_cell.length_a   1.000
_cell.length_b   1.000
_cell.length_c   1.000
_cell.angle_alpha   90.00
_cell.angle_beta   90.00
_cell.angle_gamma   90.00
#
_symmetry.space_group_name_H-M   'P 1'
#
loop_
_entity.id
_entity.type
_entity.pdbx_description
1 polymer ?
#
loop_
_entity_poly.entity_id
_entity_poly.type
_entity_poly.pdbx_seq_one_letter_code
_entity_poly.pdbx_strand_id
1 'polypeptide(L)'
;GKKGKTGYSTDEKVLNILLDKHPVIAKILDYRELAKLYSTYCEPLLKLALKDKNSRIYSSFLQTGTATGRLSSKDPNLQNIPAHGQYAKDYKSCFVAKDGFSFISLDYSQIELRILAHFSEDEKLLNAFANDEDIHARTAIMIFGESNYETRSVAKSINFGLIYGMGYKTLSQNLKIEANLAKSYIEKYFENFTSIKKYFEKVKNEAKQNGFIVTLSGRKRYFDFENAKPMQIA
;
A
#
# COMPACT_ATOMS: atom_id res chain seq x y z
N GLY A 1 0.56 26.24 -6.97
CA GLY A 1 0.75 25.24 -5.89
C GLY A 1 -0.59 24.64 -5.50
N LYS A 2 -0.62 23.37 -5.07
CA LYS A 2 -1.83 22.70 -4.58
C LYS A 2 -2.33 23.40 -3.31
N LYS A 3 -3.60 23.81 -3.26
CA LYS A 3 -4.23 24.40 -2.07
C LYS A 3 -5.07 23.36 -1.33
N GLY A 4 -4.92 23.30 -0.02
CA GLY A 4 -5.80 22.59 0.90
C GLY A 4 -6.88 23.52 1.46
N LYS A 5 -7.65 23.02 2.44
CA LYS A 5 -8.73 23.80 3.08
C LYS A 5 -8.22 25.04 3.84
N THR A 6 -7.01 25.00 4.37
CA THR A 6 -6.45 26.02 5.28
C THR A 6 -5.28 26.81 4.69
N GLY A 7 -4.89 26.56 3.43
CA GLY A 7 -3.77 27.24 2.80
C GLY A 7 -3.05 26.42 1.73
N TYR A 8 -1.82 26.81 1.41
CA TYR A 8 -0.98 26.05 0.48
C TYR A 8 -0.53 24.73 1.11
N SER A 9 -0.68 23.63 0.37
CA SER A 9 -0.18 22.33 0.81
C SER A 9 1.35 22.34 0.82
N THR A 10 1.92 21.87 1.92
CA THR A 10 3.34 21.57 2.03
C THR A 10 3.57 20.07 2.12
N ASP A 11 2.64 19.24 1.64
CA ASP A 11 2.78 17.78 1.72
C ASP A 11 4.03 17.31 0.96
N GLU A 12 4.56 16.15 1.35
CA GLU A 12 5.75 15.54 0.77
C GLU A 12 5.71 15.50 -0.78
N LYS A 13 4.55 15.16 -1.36
CA LYS A 13 4.36 15.17 -2.83
C LYS A 13 4.57 16.54 -3.45
N VAL A 14 4.11 17.60 -2.80
CA VAL A 14 4.25 18.98 -3.30
C VAL A 14 5.69 19.44 -3.15
N LEU A 15 6.33 19.15 -2.01
CA LEU A 15 7.72 19.52 -1.76
C LEU A 15 8.68 18.81 -2.73
N ASN A 16 8.44 17.53 -3.04
CA ASN A 16 9.24 16.79 -4.03
C ASN A 16 9.20 17.40 -5.44
N ILE A 17 8.06 17.96 -5.87
CA ILE A 17 7.96 18.67 -7.15
C ILE A 17 8.78 19.97 -7.13
N LEU A 18 8.94 20.56 -5.95
CA LEU A 18 9.65 21.82 -5.75
C LEU A 18 11.12 21.63 -5.34
N LEU A 19 11.63 20.40 -5.27
CA LEU A 19 12.95 20.08 -4.72
C LEU A 19 14.07 20.95 -5.32
N ASP A 20 14.06 21.12 -6.65
CA ASP A 20 15.07 21.87 -7.40
C ASP A 20 14.85 23.40 -7.36
N LYS A 21 13.79 23.88 -6.69
CA LYS A 21 13.48 25.31 -6.61
C LYS A 21 14.25 26.02 -5.52
N HIS A 22 14.62 25.34 -4.45
CA HIS A 22 15.43 25.94 -3.38
C HIS A 22 16.06 24.86 -2.46
N PRO A 23 17.35 24.96 -2.07
CA PRO A 23 18.03 23.97 -1.22
C PRO A 23 17.38 23.72 0.14
N VAL A 24 16.62 24.69 0.66
CA VAL A 24 15.87 24.55 1.93
C VAL A 24 14.83 23.43 1.89
N ILE A 25 14.31 23.11 0.70
CA ILE A 25 13.22 22.15 0.55
C ILE A 25 13.69 20.73 0.90
N ALA A 26 14.90 20.37 0.47
CA ALA A 26 15.54 19.13 0.89
C ALA A 26 15.69 19.07 2.42
N LYS A 27 16.21 20.14 3.05
CA LYS A 27 16.35 20.22 4.51
C LYS A 27 15.01 20.10 5.26
N ILE A 28 13.93 20.65 4.71
CA ILE A 28 12.58 20.52 5.29
C ILE A 28 12.10 19.07 5.23
N LEU A 29 12.35 18.36 4.13
CA LEU A 29 12.00 16.94 3.98
C LEU A 29 12.79 16.10 5.00
N ASP A 30 14.10 16.30 5.10
CA ASP A 30 14.97 15.60 6.06
C ASP A 30 14.51 15.85 7.51
N TYR A 31 14.26 17.12 7.87
CA TYR A 31 13.76 17.48 9.19
C TYR A 31 12.43 16.80 9.50
N ARG A 32 11.49 16.76 8.55
CA ARG A 32 10.17 16.15 8.78
C ARG A 32 10.24 14.64 8.94
N GLU A 33 11.11 13.97 8.17
CA GLU A 33 11.36 12.55 8.36
C GLU A 33 11.89 12.29 9.77
N LEU A 34 12.97 12.96 10.16
CA LEU A 34 13.60 12.80 11.47
C LEU A 34 12.66 13.16 12.62
N ALA A 35 11.96 14.30 12.52
CA ALA A 35 11.02 14.75 13.53
C ALA A 35 9.86 13.75 13.71
N LYS A 36 9.34 13.19 12.61
CA LYS A 36 8.32 12.14 12.67
C LYS A 36 8.88 10.87 13.30
N LEU A 37 10.07 10.43 12.90
CA LEU A 37 10.72 9.25 13.44
C LEU A 37 10.89 9.36 14.96
N TYR A 38 11.42 10.50 15.41
CA TYR A 38 11.63 10.82 16.81
C TYR A 38 10.31 10.89 17.60
N SER A 39 9.38 11.75 17.17
CA SER A 39 8.15 12.05 17.93
C SER A 39 7.10 10.95 17.89
N THR A 40 7.07 10.13 16.82
CA THR A 40 6.07 9.06 16.66
C THR A 40 6.58 7.73 17.21
N TYR A 41 7.86 7.42 17.01
CA TYR A 41 8.40 6.09 17.35
C TYR A 41 9.38 6.17 18.51
N CYS A 42 10.48 6.92 18.39
CA CYS A 42 11.56 6.88 19.37
C CYS A 42 11.09 7.27 20.79
N GLU A 43 10.62 8.51 20.95
CA GLU A 43 10.28 9.05 22.26
C GLU A 43 9.08 8.31 22.91
N PRO A 44 7.97 8.04 22.21
CA PRO A 44 6.84 7.32 22.83
C PRO A 44 7.17 5.88 23.19
N LEU A 45 7.85 5.13 22.30
CA LEU A 45 8.16 3.72 22.57
C LEU A 45 9.19 3.59 23.70
N LEU A 46 10.19 4.46 23.75
CA LEU A 46 11.15 4.49 24.84
C LEU A 46 10.46 4.80 26.18
N LYS A 47 9.58 5.81 26.21
CA LYS A 47 8.79 6.15 27.41
C LYS A 47 7.93 4.98 27.89
N LEU A 48 7.38 4.18 26.97
CA LEU A 48 6.59 3.01 27.33
C LEU A 48 7.47 1.87 27.84
N ALA A 49 8.59 1.60 27.18
CA ALA A 49 9.54 0.57 27.62
C ALA A 49 10.07 0.89 29.04
N LEU A 50 10.47 2.13 29.31
CA LEU A 50 10.99 2.55 30.61
C LEU A 50 9.97 2.47 31.76
N LYS A 51 8.65 2.38 31.46
CA LYS A 51 7.61 2.22 32.48
C LYS A 51 7.42 0.77 32.92
N ASP A 52 7.85 -0.19 32.12
CA ASP A 52 7.76 -1.61 32.43
C ASP A 52 9.10 -2.11 32.96
N LYS A 53 9.09 -2.83 34.08
CA LYS A 53 10.31 -3.35 34.72
C LYS A 53 11.13 -4.30 33.84
N ASN A 54 10.53 -4.86 32.79
CA ASN A 54 11.16 -5.76 31.84
C ASN A 54 11.29 -5.12 30.44
N SER A 55 11.16 -3.79 30.34
CA SER A 55 11.21 -3.04 29.08
C SER A 55 10.22 -3.50 28.02
N ARG A 56 9.05 -4.01 28.42
CA ARG A 56 8.03 -4.50 27.49
C ARG A 56 7.05 -3.40 27.07
N ILE A 57 6.70 -3.42 25.80
CA ILE A 57 5.67 -2.56 25.20
C ILE A 57 4.46 -3.43 24.89
N TYR A 58 3.30 -3.04 25.41
CA TYR A 58 2.04 -3.74 25.19
C TYR A 58 1.17 -2.91 24.24
N SER A 59 0.85 -3.46 23.08
CA SER A 59 -0.05 -2.85 22.10
C SER A 59 -1.45 -3.43 22.21
N SER A 60 -2.45 -2.63 21.85
CA SER A 60 -3.84 -3.06 21.78
C SER A 60 -4.25 -3.35 20.34
N PHE A 61 -4.65 -4.58 20.05
CA PHE A 61 -5.20 -4.96 18.75
C PHE A 61 -6.72 -4.79 18.72
N LEU A 62 -7.19 -3.88 17.87
CA LEU A 62 -8.59 -3.62 17.62
C LEU A 62 -9.12 -4.54 16.53
N GLN A 63 -10.01 -5.45 16.91
CA GLN A 63 -10.64 -6.40 15.99
C GLN A 63 -11.79 -5.80 15.17
N THR A 64 -12.44 -4.76 15.69
CA THR A 64 -13.62 -4.10 15.09
C THR A 64 -13.31 -2.71 14.53
N GLY A 65 -12.02 -2.36 14.37
CA GLY A 65 -11.60 -1.01 14.01
C GLY A 65 -11.60 -0.68 12.51
N THR A 66 -11.56 -1.68 11.62
CA THR A 66 -11.46 -1.45 10.17
C THR A 66 -12.68 -1.97 9.41
N ALA A 67 -13.07 -1.26 8.35
CA ALA A 67 -14.19 -1.67 7.49
C ALA A 67 -13.90 -2.95 6.68
N THR A 68 -12.62 -3.31 6.50
CA THR A 68 -12.19 -4.49 5.72
C THR A 68 -11.99 -5.73 6.59
N GLY A 69 -12.04 -5.59 7.92
CA GLY A 69 -11.79 -6.69 8.86
C GLY A 69 -10.33 -6.96 9.18
N ARG A 70 -9.39 -6.12 8.70
CA ARG A 70 -8.00 -6.12 9.17
C ARG A 70 -7.97 -5.69 10.66
N LEU A 71 -7.04 -6.26 11.42
CA LEU A 71 -6.71 -5.72 12.74
C LEU A 71 -6.07 -4.35 12.58
N SER A 72 -6.37 -3.42 13.48
CA SER A 72 -5.53 -2.24 13.70
C SER A 72 -4.88 -2.31 15.07
N SER A 73 -3.75 -1.63 15.25
CA SER A 73 -3.06 -1.56 16.54
C SER A 73 -2.96 -0.12 17.02
N LYS A 74 -3.13 0.08 18.33
CA LYS A 74 -3.03 1.38 18.99
C LYS A 74 -2.43 1.25 20.38
N ASP A 75 -2.02 2.40 20.92
CA ASP A 75 -1.55 2.57 22.29
C ASP A 75 -0.45 1.57 22.72
N PRO A 76 0.66 1.44 21.98
CA PRO A 76 1.05 2.13 20.74
C PRO A 76 0.71 1.32 19.48
N ASN A 77 0.74 1.96 18.30
CA ASN A 77 0.63 1.26 17.02
C ASN A 77 1.97 0.56 16.71
N LEU A 78 1.97 -0.78 16.68
CA LEU A 78 3.14 -1.59 16.34
C LEU A 78 3.06 -2.19 14.93
N GLN A 79 1.97 -1.97 14.20
CA GLN A 79 1.83 -2.39 12.80
C GLN A 79 2.50 -1.43 11.81
N ASN A 80 2.92 -0.24 12.25
CA ASN A 80 3.50 0.79 11.40
C ASN A 80 4.95 1.16 11.78
N ILE A 81 5.68 0.27 12.45
CA ILE A 81 7.11 0.46 12.74
C ILE A 81 7.88 0.67 11.43
N PRO A 82 8.82 1.63 11.35
CA PRO A 82 9.59 1.88 10.13
C PRO A 82 10.22 0.62 9.54
N ALA A 83 9.86 0.33 8.29
CA ALA A 83 10.36 -0.84 7.55
C ALA A 83 11.28 -0.49 6.37
N HIS A 84 11.28 0.78 5.95
CA HIS A 84 12.06 1.32 4.84
C HIS A 84 12.69 2.66 5.25
N GLY A 85 13.70 3.09 4.51
CA GLY A 85 14.47 4.30 4.80
C GLY A 85 15.76 4.02 5.58
N GLN A 86 16.57 5.06 5.73
CA GLN A 86 17.92 4.97 6.31
C GLN A 86 17.90 4.39 7.73
N TYR A 87 16.92 4.78 8.54
CA TYR A 87 16.83 4.42 9.97
C TYR A 87 16.00 3.15 10.26
N ALA A 88 15.42 2.50 9.25
CA ALA A 88 14.50 1.38 9.49
C ALA A 88 15.16 0.20 10.24
N LYS A 89 16.44 -0.08 9.95
CA LYS A 89 17.21 -1.11 10.65
C LYS A 89 17.43 -0.74 12.12
N ASP A 90 17.72 0.52 12.40
CA ASP A 90 17.96 1.02 13.76
C ASP A 90 16.70 0.92 14.62
N TYR A 91 15.53 1.28 14.08
CA TYR A 91 14.27 1.12 14.80
C TYR A 91 13.92 -0.35 15.05
N LYS A 92 14.17 -1.23 14.08
CA LYS A 92 13.91 -2.67 14.25
C LYS A 92 14.86 -3.31 15.26
N SER A 93 16.12 -2.88 15.34
CA SER A 93 17.09 -3.43 16.30
C SER A 93 16.79 -3.05 17.74
N CYS A 94 16.00 -1.99 18.00
CA CYS A 94 15.48 -1.68 19.33
C CYS A 94 14.53 -2.75 19.88
N PHE A 95 13.91 -3.57 19.03
CA PHE A 95 13.09 -4.68 19.46
C PHE A 95 13.98 -5.91 19.61
N VAL A 96 14.16 -6.36 20.85
CA VAL A 96 14.98 -7.52 21.19
C VAL A 96 14.12 -8.66 21.73
N ALA A 97 14.49 -9.88 21.38
CA ALA A 97 13.90 -11.06 21.97
C ALA A 97 14.32 -11.19 23.43
N LYS A 98 13.53 -11.91 24.23
CA LYS A 98 13.92 -12.27 25.59
C LYS A 98 15.16 -13.18 25.53
N ASP A 99 16.03 -13.10 26.53
CA ASP A 99 17.20 -14.00 26.67
C ASP A 99 16.83 -15.48 26.48
N GLY A 100 17.60 -16.16 25.63
CA GLY A 100 17.36 -17.55 25.25
C GLY A 100 16.30 -17.75 24.15
N PHE A 101 15.74 -16.67 23.60
CA PHE A 101 14.74 -16.71 22.52
C PHE A 101 15.19 -15.89 21.30
N SER A 102 14.55 -16.18 20.17
CA SER A 102 14.69 -15.45 18.91
C SER A 102 13.33 -15.03 18.39
N PHE A 103 13.29 -13.95 17.61
CA PHE A 103 12.09 -13.61 16.85
C PHE A 103 11.97 -14.49 15.61
N ILE A 104 10.73 -14.86 15.28
CA ILE A 104 10.37 -15.50 14.02
C ILE A 104 9.40 -14.56 13.30
N SER A 105 9.70 -14.24 12.05
CA SER A 105 8.82 -13.44 11.19
C SER A 105 8.33 -14.30 10.04
N LEU A 106 7.02 -14.38 9.88
CA LEU A 106 6.35 -15.12 8.81
C LEU A 106 5.45 -14.15 8.07
N ASP A 107 5.65 -14.03 6.76
CA ASP A 107 4.86 -13.16 5.89
C ASP A 107 4.42 -13.97 4.66
N TYR A 108 3.17 -13.75 4.23
CA TYR A 108 2.68 -14.40 3.03
C TYR A 108 3.27 -13.74 1.79
N SER A 109 3.90 -14.56 0.92
CA SER A 109 4.37 -14.07 -0.37
C SER A 109 3.19 -13.66 -1.26
N GLN A 110 3.00 -12.33 -1.41
CA GLN A 110 2.05 -11.71 -2.35
C GLN A 110 0.59 -12.13 -2.13
N ILE A 111 0.13 -12.21 -0.88
CA ILE A 111 -1.22 -12.70 -0.55
C ILE A 111 -2.34 -11.97 -1.31
N GLU A 112 -2.25 -10.65 -1.49
CA GLU A 112 -3.28 -9.90 -2.22
C GLU A 112 -3.37 -10.29 -3.70
N LEU A 113 -2.23 -10.55 -4.36
CA LEU A 113 -2.23 -10.99 -5.77
C LEU A 113 -2.70 -12.44 -5.89
N ARG A 114 -2.38 -13.31 -4.92
CA ARG A 114 -2.89 -14.69 -4.88
C ARG A 114 -4.40 -14.72 -4.68
N ILE A 115 -4.93 -13.86 -3.80
CA ILE A 115 -6.38 -13.68 -3.62
C ILE A 115 -7.02 -13.12 -4.90
N LEU A 116 -6.36 -12.16 -5.57
CA LEU A 116 -6.85 -11.66 -6.85
C LEU A 116 -6.94 -12.78 -7.89
N ALA A 117 -5.88 -13.58 -8.05
CA ALA A 117 -5.85 -14.71 -8.97
C ALA A 117 -6.96 -15.72 -8.69
N HIS A 118 -7.22 -16.01 -7.40
CA HIS A 118 -8.31 -16.88 -6.98
C HIS A 118 -9.68 -16.36 -7.41
N PHE A 119 -9.98 -15.08 -7.15
CA PHE A 119 -11.30 -14.52 -7.45
C PHE A 119 -11.50 -14.14 -8.93
N SER A 120 -10.43 -13.73 -9.62
CA SER A 120 -10.51 -13.40 -11.03
C SER A 120 -10.45 -14.61 -11.93
N GLU A 121 -10.02 -15.77 -11.40
CA GLU A 121 -9.78 -17.00 -12.15
C GLU A 121 -8.90 -16.75 -13.40
N ASP A 122 -7.98 -15.79 -13.31
CA ASP A 122 -7.11 -15.44 -14.42
C ASP A 122 -6.03 -16.52 -14.59
N GLU A 123 -6.12 -17.29 -15.68
CA GLU A 123 -5.23 -18.43 -15.94
C GLU A 123 -3.76 -18.04 -15.96
N LYS A 124 -3.41 -16.84 -16.44
CA LYS A 124 -2.01 -16.39 -16.50
C LYS A 124 -1.46 -16.19 -15.09
N LEU A 125 -2.23 -15.57 -14.19
CA LEU A 125 -1.86 -15.40 -12.78
C LEU A 125 -1.86 -16.71 -12.02
N LEU A 126 -2.88 -17.56 -12.20
CA LEU A 126 -2.96 -18.86 -11.56
C LEU A 126 -1.76 -19.73 -11.91
N ASN A 127 -1.43 -19.84 -13.20
CA ASN A 127 -0.26 -20.60 -13.67
C ASN A 127 1.05 -20.00 -13.13
N ALA A 128 1.18 -18.67 -13.16
CA ALA A 128 2.38 -18.02 -12.64
C ALA A 128 2.59 -18.32 -11.14
N PHE A 129 1.53 -18.32 -10.34
CA PHE A 129 1.63 -18.69 -8.92
C PHE A 129 1.82 -20.18 -8.68
N ALA A 130 1.28 -21.05 -9.54
CA ALA A 130 1.48 -22.50 -9.45
C ALA A 130 2.93 -22.90 -9.77
N ASN A 131 3.59 -22.14 -10.64
CA ASN A 131 4.99 -22.35 -11.05
C ASN A 131 5.99 -21.49 -10.27
N ASP A 132 5.57 -20.81 -9.20
CA ASP A 132 6.39 -19.88 -8.39
C ASP A 132 7.14 -18.81 -9.21
N GLU A 133 6.49 -18.31 -10.27
CA GLU A 133 7.05 -17.29 -11.15
C GLU A 133 7.00 -15.88 -10.53
N ASP A 134 7.94 -15.02 -10.93
CA ASP A 134 7.92 -13.61 -10.57
C ASP A 134 6.83 -12.86 -11.35
N ILE A 135 5.68 -12.63 -10.70
CA ILE A 135 4.54 -11.92 -11.27
C ILE A 135 4.92 -10.53 -11.77
N HIS A 136 5.80 -9.81 -11.06
CA HIS A 136 6.18 -8.46 -11.47
C HIS A 136 7.04 -8.48 -12.73
N ALA A 137 7.96 -9.44 -12.85
CA ALA A 137 8.73 -9.64 -14.07
C ALA A 137 7.82 -10.06 -15.24
N ARG A 138 6.87 -10.96 -15.01
CA ARG A 138 5.91 -11.39 -16.02
C ARG A 138 5.04 -10.24 -16.51
N THR A 139 4.50 -9.42 -15.59
CA THR A 139 3.77 -8.19 -15.94
C THR A 139 4.66 -7.20 -16.70
N ALA A 140 5.94 -7.09 -16.34
CA ALA A 140 6.88 -6.22 -17.06
C ALA A 140 7.05 -6.67 -18.53
N ILE A 141 7.31 -7.96 -18.76
CA ILE A 141 7.43 -8.52 -20.11
C ILE A 141 6.14 -8.29 -20.92
N MET A 142 4.96 -8.44 -20.30
CA MET A 142 3.69 -8.22 -20.99
C MET A 142 3.43 -6.76 -21.39
N ILE A 143 3.87 -5.79 -20.58
CA ILE A 143 3.61 -4.36 -20.84
C ILE A 143 4.71 -3.73 -21.71
N PHE A 144 5.96 -4.12 -21.46
CA PHE A 144 7.17 -3.49 -21.99
C PHE A 144 7.95 -4.37 -22.98
N GLY A 145 7.63 -5.66 -23.08
CA GLY A 145 8.36 -6.64 -23.91
C GLY A 145 9.62 -7.19 -23.25
N GLU A 146 10.04 -6.64 -22.12
CA GLU A 146 11.23 -7.04 -21.37
C GLU A 146 11.03 -6.89 -19.85
N SER A 147 11.91 -7.54 -19.08
CA SER A 147 11.98 -7.36 -17.62
C SER A 147 13.41 -7.04 -17.21
N ASN A 148 13.62 -5.78 -16.84
CA ASN A 148 14.81 -5.25 -16.17
C ASN A 148 14.39 -4.60 -14.83
N TYR A 149 15.34 -4.07 -14.08
CA TYR A 149 15.08 -3.49 -12.75
C TYR A 149 14.00 -2.39 -12.79
N GLU A 150 14.04 -1.51 -13.79
CA GLU A 150 13.12 -0.39 -13.93
C GLU A 150 11.71 -0.86 -14.33
N THR A 151 11.60 -1.63 -15.41
CA THR A 151 10.32 -2.14 -15.92
C THR A 151 9.63 -3.06 -14.91
N ARG A 152 10.38 -3.88 -14.17
CA ARG A 152 9.87 -4.68 -13.05
C ARG A 152 9.34 -3.82 -11.91
N SER A 153 10.02 -2.72 -11.58
CA SER A 153 9.57 -1.76 -10.54
C SER A 153 8.27 -1.06 -10.95
N VAL A 154 8.16 -0.65 -12.22
CA VAL A 154 6.93 -0.08 -12.77
C VAL A 154 5.79 -1.10 -12.74
N ALA A 155 6.04 -2.33 -13.20
CA ALA A 155 5.06 -3.42 -13.19
C ALA A 155 4.60 -3.79 -11.78
N LYS A 156 5.49 -3.76 -10.79
CA LYS A 156 5.14 -3.90 -9.37
C LYS A 156 4.18 -2.81 -8.92
N SER A 157 4.47 -1.55 -9.26
CA SER A 157 3.62 -0.40 -8.93
C SER A 157 2.23 -0.51 -9.57
N ILE A 158 2.14 -1.02 -10.81
CA ILE A 158 0.89 -1.28 -11.50
C ILE A 158 0.09 -2.39 -10.79
N ASN A 159 0.71 -3.54 -10.53
CA ASN A 159 0.05 -4.68 -9.87
C ASN A 159 -0.58 -4.29 -8.53
N PHE A 160 0.19 -3.63 -7.65
CA PHE A 160 -0.35 -3.18 -6.37
C PHE A 160 -1.33 -2.03 -6.53
N GLY A 161 -1.04 -1.06 -7.42
CA GLY A 161 -1.92 0.08 -7.64
C GLY A 161 -3.31 -0.35 -8.08
N LEU A 162 -3.41 -1.25 -9.05
CA LEU A 162 -4.69 -1.70 -9.59
C LEU A 162 -5.53 -2.47 -8.58
N ILE A 163 -4.92 -3.32 -7.73
CA ILE A 163 -5.63 -3.98 -6.62
C ILE A 163 -6.29 -2.96 -5.70
N TYR A 164 -5.64 -1.81 -5.48
CA TYR A 164 -6.16 -0.75 -4.63
C TYR A 164 -7.02 0.29 -5.37
N GLY A 165 -7.43 0.01 -6.61
CA GLY A 165 -8.28 0.90 -7.41
C GLY A 165 -7.56 2.18 -7.87
N MET A 166 -6.24 2.14 -8.01
CA MET A 166 -5.45 3.27 -8.48
C MET A 166 -5.75 3.57 -9.96
N GLY A 167 -6.26 4.76 -10.24
CA GLY A 167 -6.41 5.25 -11.61
C GLY A 167 -5.10 5.77 -12.23
N TYR A 168 -5.13 5.99 -13.56
CA TYR A 168 -3.97 6.44 -14.33
C TYR A 168 -3.33 7.74 -13.83
N LYS A 169 -4.11 8.68 -13.28
CA LYS A 169 -3.58 9.95 -12.72
C LYS A 169 -2.68 9.70 -11.51
N THR A 170 -3.07 8.78 -10.62
CA THR A 170 -2.28 8.43 -9.44
C THR A 170 -1.07 7.61 -9.84
N LEU A 171 -1.22 6.70 -10.80
CA LEU A 171 -0.10 5.95 -11.36
C LEU A 171 0.96 6.87 -12.00
N SER A 172 0.51 7.84 -12.81
CA SER A 172 1.37 8.87 -13.43
C SER A 172 2.17 9.64 -12.39
N GLN A 173 1.54 10.07 -11.30
CA GLN A 173 2.23 10.76 -10.21
C GLN A 173 3.26 9.88 -9.49
N ASN A 174 2.92 8.62 -9.24
CA ASN A 174 3.81 7.69 -8.55
C ASN A 174 5.04 7.34 -9.40
N LEU A 175 4.83 7.16 -10.72
CA LEU A 175 5.88 6.83 -11.67
C LEU A 175 6.63 8.06 -12.22
N LYS A 176 6.14 9.27 -11.95
CA LYS A 176 6.65 10.53 -12.53
C LYS A 176 6.66 10.52 -14.06
N ILE A 177 5.60 9.98 -14.67
CA ILE A 177 5.42 9.90 -16.13
C ILE A 177 4.17 10.67 -16.60
N GLU A 178 4.07 10.92 -17.89
CA GLU A 178 2.89 11.52 -18.51
C GLU A 178 1.61 10.71 -18.25
N ALA A 179 0.49 11.42 -18.03
CA ALA A 179 -0.79 10.80 -17.69
C ALA A 179 -1.30 9.85 -18.79
N ASN A 180 -1.07 10.19 -20.06
CA ASN A 180 -1.44 9.36 -21.20
C ASN A 180 -0.61 8.07 -21.25
N LEU A 181 0.66 8.12 -20.86
CA LEU A 181 1.51 6.94 -20.79
C LEU A 181 1.10 6.02 -19.64
N ALA A 182 0.79 6.57 -18.47
CA ALA A 182 0.23 5.78 -17.37
C ALA A 182 -1.10 5.11 -17.75
N LYS A 183 -1.94 5.80 -18.55
CA LYS A 183 -3.20 5.25 -19.06
C LYS A 183 -2.94 4.05 -19.99
N SER A 184 -2.01 4.17 -20.94
CA SER A 184 -1.70 3.08 -21.85
C SER A 184 -1.11 1.85 -21.15
N TYR A 185 -0.36 2.04 -20.05
CA TYR A 185 0.12 0.92 -19.23
C TYR A 185 -1.03 0.15 -18.57
N ILE A 186 -2.03 0.87 -18.04
CA ILE A 186 -3.22 0.24 -17.45
C ILE A 186 -4.05 -0.49 -18.52
N GLU A 187 -4.19 0.10 -19.71
CA GLU A 187 -4.89 -0.52 -20.84
C GLU A 187 -4.21 -1.83 -21.26
N LYS A 188 -2.89 -1.80 -21.52
CA LYS A 188 -2.09 -3.00 -21.84
C LYS A 188 -2.18 -4.07 -20.75
N TYR A 189 -2.22 -3.67 -19.49
CA TYR A 189 -2.40 -4.62 -18.38
C TYR A 189 -3.74 -5.35 -18.51
N PHE A 190 -4.85 -4.62 -18.66
CA PHE A 190 -6.18 -5.23 -18.76
C PHE A 190 -6.44 -5.97 -20.08
N GLU A 191 -5.74 -5.61 -21.16
CA GLU A 191 -5.70 -6.40 -22.40
C GLU A 191 -5.05 -7.77 -22.17
N ASN A 192 -4.01 -7.82 -21.34
CA ASN A 192 -3.34 -9.07 -21.00
C ASN A 192 -4.07 -9.88 -19.92
N PHE A 193 -4.76 -9.22 -19.00
CA PHE A 193 -5.48 -9.80 -17.86
C PHE A 193 -6.99 -9.53 -17.93
N THR A 194 -7.63 -10.03 -18.99
CA THR A 194 -9.04 -9.73 -19.27
C THR A 194 -9.99 -10.26 -18.20
N SER A 195 -9.68 -11.41 -17.58
CA SER A 195 -10.49 -11.98 -16.50
C SER A 195 -10.47 -11.11 -15.24
N ILE A 196 -9.35 -10.45 -14.94
CA ILE A 196 -9.28 -9.46 -13.85
C ILE A 196 -10.21 -8.28 -14.12
N LYS A 197 -10.21 -7.74 -15.36
CA LYS A 197 -11.11 -6.64 -15.73
C LYS A 197 -12.56 -7.04 -15.53
N LYS A 198 -12.96 -8.23 -16.00
CA LYS A 198 -14.31 -8.77 -15.83
C LYS A 198 -14.67 -8.94 -14.36
N TYR A 199 -13.75 -9.44 -13.54
CA TYR A 199 -13.95 -9.59 -12.10
C TYR A 199 -14.18 -8.24 -11.41
N PHE A 200 -13.39 -7.21 -11.71
CA PHE A 200 -13.60 -5.88 -11.13
C PHE A 200 -14.95 -5.27 -11.53
N GLU A 201 -15.35 -5.39 -12.80
CA GLU A 201 -16.68 -4.93 -13.22
C GLU A 201 -17.81 -5.72 -12.55
N LYS A 202 -17.65 -7.04 -12.39
CA LYS A 202 -18.60 -7.88 -11.64
C LYS A 202 -18.75 -7.40 -10.20
N VAL A 203 -17.65 -7.26 -9.46
CA VAL A 203 -17.66 -6.80 -8.05
C VAL A 203 -18.29 -5.41 -7.92
N LYS A 204 -17.99 -4.51 -8.86
CA LYS A 204 -18.57 -3.16 -8.89
C LYS A 204 -20.09 -3.20 -9.09
N ASN A 205 -20.57 -4.02 -10.02
CA ASN A 205 -22.00 -4.17 -10.29
C ASN A 205 -22.72 -4.84 -9.12
N GLU A 206 -22.15 -5.89 -8.53
CA GLU A 206 -22.68 -6.55 -7.33
C GLU A 206 -22.76 -5.58 -6.15
N ALA A 207 -21.73 -4.75 -5.95
CA ALA A 207 -21.75 -3.73 -4.90
C ALA A 207 -22.89 -2.74 -5.11
N LYS A 208 -23.07 -2.23 -6.34
CA LYS A 208 -24.15 -1.27 -6.67
C LYS A 208 -25.55 -1.88 -6.53
N GLN A 209 -25.72 -3.14 -6.90
CA GLN A 209 -27.00 -3.83 -6.83
C GLN A 209 -27.38 -4.20 -5.38
N ASN A 210 -26.43 -4.72 -4.61
CA ASN A 210 -26.69 -5.27 -3.27
C ASN A 210 -26.45 -4.25 -2.14
N GLY A 211 -25.74 -3.15 -2.41
CA GLY A 211 -25.29 -2.20 -1.41
C GLY A 211 -24.12 -2.70 -0.54
N PHE A 212 -23.56 -3.87 -0.83
CA PHE A 212 -22.41 -4.43 -0.11
C PHE A 212 -21.60 -5.42 -0.97
N ILE A 213 -20.37 -5.71 -0.52
CA ILE A 213 -19.55 -6.83 -1.00
C ILE A 213 -19.29 -7.84 0.13
N VAL A 214 -18.92 -9.07 -0.22
CA VAL A 214 -18.67 -10.16 0.72
C VAL A 214 -17.27 -10.75 0.50
N THR A 215 -16.56 -11.08 1.57
CA THR A 215 -15.29 -11.83 1.51
C THR A 215 -15.52 -13.34 1.47
N LEU A 216 -14.45 -14.13 1.25
CA LEU A 216 -14.50 -15.60 1.26
C LEU A 216 -15.14 -16.18 2.54
N SER A 217 -14.88 -15.56 3.69
CA SER A 217 -15.41 -15.97 5.00
C SER A 217 -16.77 -15.35 5.35
N GLY A 218 -17.44 -14.69 4.41
CA GLY A 218 -18.77 -14.12 4.62
C GLY A 218 -18.79 -12.71 5.24
N ARG A 219 -17.64 -12.05 5.45
CA ARG A 219 -17.61 -10.68 5.97
C ARG A 219 -18.22 -9.72 4.95
N LYS A 220 -19.19 -8.92 5.38
CA LYS A 220 -19.82 -7.90 4.55
C LYS A 220 -19.19 -6.52 4.77
N ARG A 221 -19.04 -5.75 3.68
CA ARG A 221 -18.78 -4.31 3.73
C ARG A 221 -19.87 -3.59 2.95
N TYR A 222 -20.64 -2.76 3.65
CA TYR A 222 -21.70 -1.95 3.06
C TYR A 222 -21.16 -0.67 2.44
N PHE A 223 -21.87 -0.17 1.43
CA PHE A 223 -21.58 1.06 0.72
C PHE A 223 -22.84 1.91 0.67
N ASP A 224 -22.72 3.16 1.11
CA ASP A 224 -23.77 4.17 0.95
C ASP A 224 -23.57 4.87 -0.40
N PHE A 225 -24.29 4.40 -1.41
CA PHE A 225 -24.27 4.99 -2.75
C PHE A 225 -25.17 6.23 -2.86
N GLU A 226 -26.13 6.41 -1.96
CA GLU A 226 -27.05 7.55 -1.98
C GLU A 226 -26.32 8.85 -1.63
N ASN A 227 -25.41 8.79 -0.65
CA ASN A 227 -24.59 9.93 -0.23
C ASN A 227 -23.19 9.92 -0.86
N ALA A 228 -22.91 9.01 -1.80
CA ALA A 228 -21.62 8.93 -2.45
C ALA A 228 -21.40 10.11 -3.39
N LYS A 229 -20.19 10.71 -3.34
CA LYS A 229 -19.80 11.72 -4.34
C LYS A 229 -19.71 11.07 -5.72
N PRO A 230 -19.85 11.82 -6.82
CA PRO A 230 -19.72 11.27 -8.18
C PRO A 230 -18.42 10.47 -8.40
N MET A 231 -17.31 10.92 -7.81
CA MET A 231 -16.00 10.25 -7.88
C MET A 231 -15.91 8.95 -7.05
N GLN A 232 -16.86 8.69 -6.16
CA GLN A 232 -16.98 7.47 -5.36
C GLN A 232 -17.97 6.45 -5.98
N ILE A 233 -18.84 6.91 -6.89
CA ILE A 233 -19.80 6.09 -7.65
C ILE A 233 -19.18 5.58 -8.97
N ALA A 234 -18.30 6.40 -9.56
CA ALA A 234 -17.58 6.13 -10.80
C ALA A 234 -16.57 5.00 -10.63
#